data_AF-A0A968F8B0-F1
#
_entry.id   AF-A0A968F8B0-F1
#
_cell.length_a   1.000
_cell.length_b   1.000
_cell.length_c   1.000
_cell.angle_alpha   90.00
_cell.angle_beta   90.00
_cell.angle_gamma   90.00
#
_symmetry.space_group_name_H-M   'P 1'
#
loop_
_entity.id
_entity.type
_entity.pdbx_description
1 polymer ?
#
loop_
_entity_poly.entity_id
_entity_poly.type
_entity_poly.pdbx_seq_one_letter_code
_entity_poly.pdbx_strand_id
1 'polypeptide(L)'
;GCENSALIEELLDKLSEEGLQSDARFTESFIHHRINKGQGPMKIIDELRRRGVDQFLIDQYLGSGSFDWESRAEEVRAKKFGG
;
A
#
# COMPACT_ATOMS: atom_id res chain seq x y z
N GLY A 1 -10.98 24.03 24.50
CA GLY A 1 -10.97 23.74 23.04
C GLY A 1 -9.70 23.07 22.55
N CYS A 2 -8.86 22.51 23.44
CA CYS A 2 -7.66 21.74 23.07
C CYS A 2 -7.76 20.29 23.57
N GLU A 3 -8.79 19.96 24.35
CA GLU A 3 -8.98 18.63 24.96
C GLU A 3 -9.32 17.53 23.94
N ASN A 4 -9.86 17.89 22.78
CA ASN A 4 -10.26 16.92 21.76
C ASN A 4 -9.11 16.43 20.87
N SER A 5 -8.08 17.25 20.60
CA SER A 5 -6.99 16.85 19.70
C SER A 5 -6.10 15.80 20.36
N ALA A 6 -5.75 16.01 21.62
CA ALA A 6 -4.93 15.07 22.38
C ALA A 6 -5.63 13.71 22.57
N LEU A 7 -6.95 13.71 22.74
CA LEU A 7 -7.73 12.47 22.87
C LEU A 7 -7.82 11.71 21.54
N ILE A 8 -7.86 12.43 20.41
CA ILE A 8 -7.83 11.83 19.06
C ILE A 8 -6.45 11.22 18.81
N GLU A 9 -5.37 11.92 19.15
CA GLU A 9 -4.00 11.41 18.99
C GLU A 9 -3.77 10.15 19.83
N GLU A 10 -4.16 10.14 21.10
CA GLU A 10 -4.02 8.97 21.97
C GLU A 10 -4.85 7.76 21.49
N LEU A 11 -6.05 8.01 20.95
CA LEU A 11 -6.90 6.96 20.39
C LEU A 11 -6.35 6.42 19.07
N LEU A 12 -5.78 7.29 18.23
CA LEU A 12 -5.10 6.92 17.00
C LEU A 12 -3.86 6.06 17.30
N ASP A 13 -3.07 6.43 18.31
CA ASP A 13 -1.91 5.66 18.76
C ASP A 13 -2.32 4.28 19.28
N LYS A 14 -3.36 4.20 20.13
CA LYS A 14 -3.90 2.92 20.61
C LYS A 14 -4.43 2.03 19.49
N LEU A 15 -5.13 2.59 18.50
CA LEU A 15 -5.64 1.82 17.35
C LEU A 15 -4.52 1.34 16.41
N SER A 16 -3.42 2.09 16.35
CA SER A 16 -2.19 1.70 15.65
C SER A 16 -1.46 0.57 16.41
N GLU A 17 -1.34 0.69 17.75
CA GLU A 17 -0.74 -0.31 18.64
C GLU A 17 -1.53 -1.63 18.69
N GLU A 18 -2.87 -1.58 18.60
CA GLU A 18 -3.74 -2.76 18.56
C GLU A 18 -3.68 -3.51 17.21
N GLY A 19 -2.93 -2.98 16.24
CA GLY A 19 -2.75 -3.62 14.95
C GLY A 19 -4.06 -3.79 14.18
N LEU A 20 -5.08 -2.94 14.42
CA LEU A 20 -6.33 -2.89 13.66
C LEU A 20 -6.20 -2.00 12.41
N GLN A 21 -5.24 -1.07 12.41
CA GLN A 21 -4.80 -0.32 11.24
C GLN A 21 -3.29 -0.52 11.07
N SER A 22 -2.91 -1.37 10.11
CA SER A 22 -1.50 -1.57 9.77
C SER A 22 -1.29 -1.07 8.35
N ASP A 23 -0.61 0.06 8.24
CA ASP A 23 -0.25 0.63 6.93
C ASP A 23 0.51 -0.38 6.09
N ALA A 24 1.30 -1.26 6.72
CA ALA A 24 2.00 -2.37 6.06
C ALA A 24 1.03 -3.34 5.38
N ARG A 25 0.05 -3.88 6.12
CA ARG A 25 -0.94 -4.81 5.56
C ARG A 25 -1.83 -4.15 4.51
N PHE A 26 -2.16 -2.87 4.71
CA PHE A 26 -2.87 -2.08 3.73
C PHE A 26 -2.06 -1.94 2.44
N THR A 27 -0.78 -1.54 2.55
CA THR A 27 0.13 -1.32 1.42
C THR A 27 0.33 -2.59 0.61
N GLU A 28 0.62 -3.71 1.28
CA GLU A 28 0.76 -5.03 0.63
C GLU A 28 -0.50 -5.43 -0.14
N SER A 29 -1.66 -5.41 0.54
CA SER A 29 -2.94 -5.81 -0.06
C SER A 29 -3.33 -4.89 -1.22
N PHE A 30 -3.04 -3.60 -1.09
CA PHE A 30 -3.31 -2.59 -2.11
C PHE A 30 -2.46 -2.82 -3.37
N ILE A 31 -1.15 -3.03 -3.20
CA ILE A 31 -0.22 -3.35 -4.28
C ILE A 31 -0.69 -4.61 -5.02
N HIS A 32 -0.97 -5.68 -4.28
CA HIS A 32 -1.42 -6.94 -4.87
C HIS A 32 -2.73 -6.77 -5.67
N HIS A 33 -3.70 -6.04 -5.12
CA HIS A 33 -4.96 -5.74 -5.82
C HIS A 33 -4.74 -4.93 -7.10
N ARG A 34 -3.85 -3.94 -7.09
CA ARG A 34 -3.56 -3.11 -8.25
C ARG A 34 -2.81 -3.88 -9.34
N ILE A 35 -1.90 -4.76 -8.95
CA ILE A 35 -1.20 -5.66 -9.86
C ILE A 35 -2.18 -6.58 -10.56
N ASN A 36 -3.09 -7.21 -9.82
CA ASN A 36 -4.11 -8.08 -10.39
C ASN A 36 -5.07 -7.35 -11.35
N LYS A 37 -5.16 -6.02 -11.26
CA LYS A 37 -5.88 -5.17 -12.22
C LYS A 37 -5.04 -4.77 -13.45
N GLY A 38 -3.73 -5.05 -13.45
CA GLY A 38 -2.78 -4.68 -14.49
C GLY A 38 -2.31 -3.22 -14.41
N GLN A 39 -2.34 -2.61 -13.22
CA GLN A 39 -1.85 -1.24 -13.05
C GLN A 39 -0.33 -1.24 -12.84
N GLY A 40 0.37 -0.26 -13.43
CA GLY A 40 1.82 -0.09 -13.33
C GLY A 40 2.31 0.38 -11.95
N PRO A 41 3.61 0.21 -11.63
CA PRO A 41 4.15 0.47 -10.29
C PRO A 41 4.11 1.96 -9.97
N MET A 42 4.42 2.82 -10.94
CA MET A 42 4.37 4.27 -10.79
C MET A 42 2.97 4.78 -10.40
N LYS A 43 1.92 4.15 -10.94
CA LYS A 43 0.52 4.49 -10.61
C LYS A 43 0.17 4.05 -9.19
N ILE A 44 0.63 2.87 -8.79
CA ILE A 44 0.43 2.36 -7.44
C ILE A 44 1.13 3.24 -6.41
N ILE A 45 2.37 3.65 -6.68
CA ILE A 45 3.15 4.58 -5.84
C ILE A 45 2.40 5.91 -5.66
N ASP A 46 1.92 6.52 -6.75
CA ASP A 46 1.14 7.76 -6.68
C ASP A 46 -0.15 7.60 -5.86
N GLU A 47 -0.88 6.49 -6.04
CA GLU A 47 -2.10 6.21 -5.26
C GLU A 47 -1.81 5.96 -3.76
N LEU A 48 -0.72 5.29 -3.43
CA LEU A 48 -0.27 5.07 -2.04
C LEU A 48 0.12 6.40 -1.38
N ARG A 49 0.91 7.24 -2.07
CA ARG A 49 1.28 8.58 -1.59
C ARG A 49 0.08 9.47 -1.32
N ARG A 50 -0.91 9.49 -2.23
CA ARG A 50 -2.16 10.26 -2.05
C ARG A 50 -3.00 9.80 -0.86
N ARG A 51 -2.83 8.56 -0.44
CA ARG A 51 -3.52 7.96 0.71
C ARG A 51 -2.75 8.16 2.02
N GLY A 52 -1.58 8.81 1.98
CA GLY A 52 -0.77 9.09 3.17
C GLY A 52 0.14 7.93 3.60
N VAL A 53 0.38 6.94 2.73
CA VAL A 53 1.30 5.85 3.04
C VAL A 53 2.73 6.35 3.04
N ASP A 54 3.48 5.99 4.08
CA ASP A 54 4.87 6.40 4.25
C ASP A 54 5.77 5.92 3.11
N GLN A 55 6.68 6.78 2.66
CA GLN A 55 7.59 6.49 1.54
C GLN A 55 8.51 5.29 1.84
N PHE A 56 8.96 5.12 3.09
CA PHE A 56 9.74 3.95 3.52
C PHE A 56 8.97 2.66 3.28
N LEU A 57 7.67 2.66 3.57
CA LEU A 57 6.82 1.49 3.39
C LEU A 57 6.59 1.20 1.90
N ILE A 58 6.39 2.24 1.09
CA ILE A 58 6.31 2.11 -0.36
C ILE A 58 7.59 1.48 -0.91
N ASP A 59 8.76 1.97 -0.48
CA ASP A 59 10.06 1.48 -0.93
C ASP A 59 10.35 0.06 -0.41
N GLN A 60 9.86 -0.29 0.78
CA GLN A 60 9.97 -1.66 1.30
C GLN A 60 9.24 -2.67 0.40
N TYR A 61 8.03 -2.31 -0.06
CA TYR A 61 7.18 -3.22 -0.84
C TYR A 61 7.36 -3.13 -2.36
N LEU A 62 7.83 -2.00 -2.90
CA LEU A 62 8.00 -1.76 -4.34
C LEU A 62 9.43 -1.42 -4.74
N GLY A 63 10.35 -1.35 -3.78
CA GLY A 63 11.76 -1.07 -4.03
C GLY A 63 12.41 -2.14 -4.91
N SER A 64 13.47 -1.71 -5.58
CA SER A 64 14.15 -2.37 -6.70
C SER A 64 14.81 -3.74 -6.42
N GLY A 65 14.53 -4.39 -5.28
CA GLY A 65 15.15 -5.67 -4.92
C GLY A 65 14.22 -6.72 -4.29
N SER A 66 13.01 -6.36 -3.84
CA SER A 66 12.10 -7.28 -3.14
C SER A 66 10.89 -7.70 -4.00
N PHE A 67 10.51 -6.89 -4.97
CA PHE A 67 9.29 -7.06 -5.72
C PHE A 67 9.57 -7.29 -7.21
N ASP A 68 9.41 -8.54 -7.67
CA ASP A 68 9.54 -8.91 -9.09
C ASP A 68 8.31 -8.43 -9.88
N TRP A 69 8.29 -7.12 -10.06
CA TRP A 69 7.20 -6.37 -10.67
C TRP A 69 6.90 -6.84 -12.10
N GLU A 70 7.96 -7.06 -12.88
CA GLU A 70 7.86 -7.39 -14.30
C GLU A 70 7.20 -8.75 -14.51
N SER A 71 7.68 -9.76 -13.78
CA SER A 71 7.16 -11.13 -13.84
C SER A 71 5.67 -11.20 -13.47
N ARG A 72 5.27 -10.52 -12.38
CA ARG A 72 3.87 -10.48 -11.92
C ARG A 72 2.96 -9.69 -12.87
N ALA A 73 3.45 -8.60 -13.45
CA ALA A 73 2.69 -7.82 -14.43
C ALA A 73 2.46 -8.61 -15.73
N GLU A 74 3.45 -9.39 -16.16
CA GLU A 74 3.35 -10.24 -17.34
C GLU A 74 2.33 -11.37 -17.15
N GLU A 75 2.35 -12.07 -16.00
CA GLU A 75 1.33 -13.08 -15.68
C GLU A 75 -0.10 -12.50 -15.68
N VAL A 76 -0.30 -11.33 -15.08
CA VAL A 76 -1.62 -10.70 -15.04
C VAL A 76 -2.06 -10.28 -16.44
N ARG A 77 -1.13 -9.73 -17.24
CA ARG A 77 -1.41 -9.36 -18.63
C ARG A 77 -1.79 -10.58 -19.47
N ALA A 78 -1.06 -11.69 -19.33
CA ALA A 78 -1.37 -12.95 -19.99
C ALA A 78 -2.75 -13.49 -19.58
N LYS A 79 -3.11 -13.44 -18.29
CA LYS A 79 -4.45 -13.87 -17.82
C LYS A 79 -5.59 -12.96 -18.31
N LYS A 80 -5.35 -11.66 -18.45
CA LYS A 80 -6.39 -10.67 -18.79
C LYS A 80 -6.60 -10.51 -20.30
N PHE A 81 -5.58 -10.78 -21.11
CA PHE A 81 -5.59 -10.56 -22.57
C PHE A 81 -5.23 -11.81 -23.39
N GLY A 82 -4.81 -12.90 -22.77
CA GLY A 82 -4.35 -14.12 -23.43
C GLY A 82 -5.43 -15.20 -23.63
N GLY A 83 -6.71 -14.87 -23.51
CA GLY A 83 -7.84 -15.77 -23.76
C GLY A 83 -9.07 -15.01 -24.23
#